data_AF-A0A538U4J4-F1
#
_entry.id   AF-A0A538U4J4-F1
#
_cell.length_a   1.000
_cell.length_b   1.000
_cell.length_c   1.000
_cell.angle_alpha   90.00
_cell.angle_beta   90.00
_cell.angle_gamma   90.00
#
_symmetry.space_group_name_H-M   'P 1'
#
loop_
_entity.id
_entity.type
_entity.pdbx_description
1 polymer ?
#
loop_
_entity_poly.entity_id
_entity_poly.type
_entity_poly.pdbx_seq_one_letter_code
_entity_poly.pdbx_strand_id
1 'polypeptide(L)'
;MRASRLPSVIAILFAHAAALSAPARVSAQNTDGVVQEMIPESRAVTRAARLRTAADGADPDTIWMGHIYDPTFTAGGTMQAGGVGPYHVGRGPNRPKRVGSPVTIGDNGAWDFDRFQGPAASNGFVAETDSLQGWWSVARAYQSGATTFPDYVRPFFGLDYGNQVNYVINQGAPKRTFGVVGLWHRDRGNRAYAPGDTVAGHNVQPVGWSPTEVGGAGSTACAWMGLRSAGDVSAIDLTANGGTGNAFNGDLLQYQGNNGNNSVGSVAVNGTDHNFPGYGSQMDQMLYRDINSPSGPLVISFNFSTNMSTQRYSFVGAIGWFDKDPISITHDNLNNPTSDGNFISATVAGSSNGPVDSFMVYIGAPVDDNNVTFSAPLFVGANEITTVYDKQRRWLSEVLRCTSGDQHYKELASYAGTHTPTAVSIDVASLYSSALANIRSAGGGIVRLVFRVKTNRGFDDENAGNSSSAFDSGTRGAAILDNVTWTGQASAAEGDFENVTGAGAINNDTVVSALNAWKSTGKPPAVYFHVHSLSTLAFNDPCGGVDSPNRQCNLYGKILTAGDHDLPADKEGGVFGSNTQDRQRWAVSPTINLRASGNGPGNYNAMGIDQEIASTTGDYISFFSLYNAG
;
A
#
# COMPACT_ATOMS: atom_id res chain seq x y z
N MET A 1 -35.09 -57.58 39.12
CA MET A 1 -36.37 -57.37 38.40
C MET A 1 -36.55 -55.87 38.19
N ARG A 2 -36.70 -55.43 36.94
CA ARG A 2 -37.23 -54.13 36.43
C ARG A 2 -36.59 -52.84 37.01
N ALA A 3 -35.70 -52.14 36.31
CA ALA A 3 -35.93 -51.25 35.15
C ALA A 3 -36.80 -50.00 35.44
N SER A 4 -36.16 -48.83 35.53
CA SER A 4 -36.65 -47.51 35.05
C SER A 4 -35.41 -46.60 34.93
N ARG A 5 -34.83 -46.42 33.75
CA ARG A 5 -35.11 -45.36 32.75
C ARG A 5 -35.42 -44.00 33.39
N LEU A 6 -34.39 -43.14 33.49
CA LEU A 6 -34.37 -41.75 33.00
C LEU A 6 -32.98 -41.14 33.28
N PRO A 7 -32.11 -41.01 32.26
CA PRO A 7 -31.49 -39.69 32.07
C PRO A 7 -31.39 -39.27 30.57
N SER A 8 -32.17 -39.87 29.69
CA SER A 8 -32.10 -39.58 28.24
C SER A 8 -32.96 -38.40 27.77
N VAL A 9 -33.79 -37.79 28.63
CA VAL A 9 -34.68 -36.68 28.24
C VAL A 9 -34.04 -35.30 28.46
N ILE A 10 -33.09 -35.17 29.39
CA ILE A 10 -32.41 -33.88 29.65
C ILE A 10 -31.32 -33.60 28.61
N ALA A 11 -30.65 -34.64 28.09
CA ALA A 11 -29.63 -34.46 27.04
C ALA A 11 -30.23 -34.06 25.67
N ILE A 12 -31.48 -34.45 25.37
CA ILE A 12 -32.13 -34.12 24.08
C ILE A 12 -32.71 -32.69 24.09
N LEU A 13 -33.10 -32.16 25.25
CA LEU A 13 -33.57 -30.76 25.35
C LEU A 13 -32.44 -29.73 25.24
N PHE A 14 -31.24 -30.01 25.74
CA PHE A 14 -30.08 -29.12 25.55
C PHE A 14 -29.47 -29.24 24.14
N ALA A 15 -29.61 -30.38 23.46
CA ALA A 15 -29.22 -30.52 22.06
C ALA A 15 -30.17 -29.80 21.08
N HIS A 16 -31.43 -29.57 21.44
CA HIS A 16 -32.39 -28.81 20.61
C HIS A 16 -32.36 -27.29 20.86
N ALA A 17 -31.85 -26.82 21.99
CA ALA A 17 -31.64 -25.38 22.22
C ALA A 17 -30.34 -24.85 21.59
N ALA A 18 -29.32 -25.69 21.41
CA ALA A 18 -28.08 -25.33 20.70
C ALA A 18 -28.20 -25.43 19.16
N ALA A 19 -29.30 -26.01 18.65
CA ALA A 19 -29.59 -26.10 17.21
C ALA A 19 -30.53 -24.99 16.69
N LEU A 20 -30.98 -24.07 17.54
CA LEU A 20 -31.86 -22.95 17.17
C LEU A 20 -31.20 -21.56 17.29
N SER A 21 -29.88 -21.51 17.46
CA SER A 21 -29.10 -20.27 17.38
C SER A 21 -27.83 -20.43 16.52
N ALA A 22 -27.88 -21.30 15.52
CA ALA A 22 -27.08 -21.08 14.33
C ALA A 22 -27.88 -20.11 13.45
N PRO A 23 -27.28 -19.04 12.90
CA PRO A 23 -27.96 -18.27 11.87
C PRO A 23 -28.37 -19.25 10.77
N ALA A 24 -29.67 -19.29 10.48
CA ALA A 24 -30.11 -19.89 9.24
C ALA A 24 -29.39 -19.12 8.13
N ARG A 25 -28.37 -19.73 7.52
CA ARG A 25 -27.96 -19.34 6.18
C ARG A 25 -29.16 -19.64 5.30
N VAL A 26 -29.98 -18.62 5.05
CA VAL A 26 -30.92 -18.67 3.94
C VAL A 26 -30.03 -18.68 2.71
N SER A 27 -29.71 -19.88 2.23
CA SER A 27 -29.24 -20.07 0.88
C SER A 27 -30.45 -19.76 0.00
N ALA A 28 -30.56 -18.51 -0.44
CA ALA A 28 -31.34 -18.21 -1.62
C ALA A 28 -30.68 -18.97 -2.78
N GLN A 29 -31.49 -19.79 -3.43
CA GLN A 29 -31.13 -20.71 -4.49
C GLN A 29 -30.33 -20.03 -5.61
N ASN A 30 -29.33 -20.77 -6.10
CA ASN A 30 -28.70 -20.68 -7.42
C ASN A 30 -29.39 -19.77 -8.45
N THR A 31 -28.96 -18.51 -8.53
CA THR A 31 -28.86 -17.69 -9.75
C THR A 31 -28.11 -16.41 -9.37
N ASP A 32 -26.95 -16.17 -10.00
CA ASP A 32 -26.16 -14.91 -10.06
C ASP A 32 -26.67 -13.73 -9.21
N GLY A 33 -26.38 -13.75 -7.91
CA GLY A 33 -26.90 -12.77 -6.95
C GLY A 33 -25.79 -12.07 -6.16
N VAL A 34 -25.75 -10.75 -6.29
CA VAL A 34 -24.97 -9.77 -5.51
C VAL A 34 -24.93 -10.12 -4.02
N VAL A 35 -23.72 -10.19 -3.44
CA VAL A 35 -23.53 -10.41 -2.00
C VAL A 35 -23.61 -9.07 -1.27
N GLN A 36 -24.77 -8.75 -0.72
CA GLN A 36 -24.94 -7.62 0.18
C GLN A 36 -24.55 -8.05 1.60
N GLU A 37 -23.31 -7.76 2.03
CA GLU A 37 -22.99 -7.76 3.46
C GLU A 37 -23.49 -6.45 4.08
N MET A 38 -24.76 -6.42 4.47
CA MET A 38 -25.13 -5.58 5.60
C MET A 38 -24.72 -6.34 6.85
N ILE A 39 -23.90 -5.75 7.73
CA ILE A 39 -23.89 -6.19 9.12
C ILE A 39 -25.30 -5.92 9.63
N PRO A 40 -26.14 -6.94 9.87
CA PRO A 40 -27.48 -6.68 10.36
C PRO A 40 -27.32 -6.02 11.71
N GLU A 41 -28.08 -4.96 11.94
CA GLU A 41 -28.37 -4.47 13.29
C GLU A 41 -29.25 -5.53 13.98
N SER A 42 -28.68 -6.70 14.28
CA SER A 42 -29.32 -7.75 15.06
C SER A 42 -28.58 -7.99 16.37
N ARG A 43 -27.94 -6.94 16.91
CA ARG A 43 -27.56 -6.92 18.32
C ARG A 43 -28.80 -6.58 19.12
N ALA A 44 -29.13 -7.43 20.09
CA ALA A 44 -30.11 -7.11 21.12
C ALA A 44 -29.84 -5.69 21.60
N VAL A 45 -30.84 -4.82 21.44
CA VAL A 45 -30.92 -3.42 21.87
C VAL A 45 -30.01 -3.20 23.08
N THR A 46 -28.78 -2.71 22.86
CA THR A 46 -27.81 -2.52 23.93
C THR A 46 -28.33 -1.44 24.89
N ARG A 47 -27.75 -1.31 26.09
CA ARG A 47 -28.11 -0.27 27.06
C ARG A 47 -28.17 1.14 26.42
N ALA A 48 -27.41 1.38 25.36
CA ALA A 48 -27.41 2.61 24.55
C ALA A 48 -28.74 2.94 23.84
N ALA A 49 -29.62 1.98 23.57
CA ALA A 49 -30.97 2.31 23.08
C ALA A 49 -31.98 2.55 24.22
N ARG A 50 -31.62 2.27 25.49
CA ARG A 50 -32.32 2.77 26.69
C ARG A 50 -31.77 4.12 27.16
N LEU A 51 -30.49 4.36 26.96
CA LEU A 51 -29.85 5.66 27.13
C LEU A 51 -30.02 6.42 25.82
N ARG A 52 -31.16 7.09 25.63
CA ARG A 52 -31.18 8.26 24.75
C ARG A 52 -29.95 9.09 25.16
N THR A 53 -28.88 9.05 24.35
CA THR A 53 -27.67 9.86 24.53
C THR A 53 -28.14 11.22 24.96
N ALA A 54 -27.63 11.69 26.09
CA ALA A 54 -28.32 12.57 27.03
C ALA A 54 -29.33 13.55 26.41
N ALA A 55 -30.57 13.53 26.88
CA ALA A 55 -31.57 14.52 26.47
C ALA A 55 -31.21 15.95 26.90
N ASP A 56 -30.19 16.10 27.75
CA ASP A 56 -29.65 17.37 28.23
C ASP A 56 -28.47 17.83 27.35
N GLY A 57 -28.55 19.04 26.83
CA GLY A 57 -27.48 19.67 26.05
C GLY A 57 -26.26 20.09 26.87
N ALA A 58 -26.34 19.98 28.20
CA ALA A 58 -25.22 20.22 29.12
C ALA A 58 -24.44 18.96 29.50
N ASP A 59 -24.89 17.77 29.05
CA ASP A 59 -24.32 16.49 29.47
C ASP A 59 -23.17 16.05 28.52
N PRO A 60 -21.92 15.96 29.02
CA PRO A 60 -20.72 15.73 28.22
C PRO A 60 -20.46 14.25 27.86
N ASP A 61 -21.41 13.34 28.07
CA ASP A 61 -21.17 11.89 27.93
C ASP A 61 -20.97 11.38 26.48
N THR A 62 -21.09 12.23 25.46
CA THR A 62 -20.83 11.85 24.05
C THR A 62 -19.45 12.29 23.60
N ILE A 63 -18.64 11.32 23.17
CA ILE A 63 -17.36 11.54 22.51
C ILE A 63 -17.59 11.34 21.02
N TRP A 64 -17.15 12.32 20.24
CA TRP A 64 -17.26 12.29 18.78
C TRP A 64 -15.90 12.45 18.15
N MET A 65 -15.81 11.99 16.90
CA MET A 65 -14.61 12.08 16.07
C MET A 65 -15.05 12.52 14.69
N GLY A 66 -14.40 13.55 14.14
CA GLY A 66 -14.71 14.02 12.81
C GLY A 66 -14.14 15.38 12.47
N HIS A 67 -14.69 15.97 11.42
CA HIS A 67 -14.26 17.25 10.87
C HIS A 67 -14.73 18.43 11.74
N ILE A 68 -13.86 19.40 11.97
CA ILE A 68 -14.22 20.70 12.57
C ILE A 68 -13.99 21.78 11.53
N TYR A 69 -15.02 22.58 11.26
CA TYR A 69 -14.93 23.71 10.33
C TYR A 69 -14.80 25.06 11.03
N ASP A 70 -15.21 25.15 12.31
CA ASP A 70 -15.21 26.39 13.07
C ASP A 70 -13.94 26.50 13.93
N PRO A 71 -13.00 27.40 13.60
CA PRO A 71 -11.75 27.57 14.35
C PRO A 71 -11.97 28.03 15.79
N THR A 72 -13.13 28.62 16.10
CA THR A 72 -13.50 29.10 17.43
C THR A 72 -14.22 28.04 18.26
N PHE A 73 -14.54 26.89 17.65
CA PHE A 73 -15.27 25.84 18.32
C PHE A 73 -14.44 25.25 19.46
N THR A 74 -15.09 25.19 20.62
CA THR A 74 -14.61 24.48 21.79
C THR A 74 -15.69 23.50 22.17
N ALA A 75 -15.34 22.21 22.25
CA ALA A 75 -16.26 21.16 22.64
C ALA A 75 -16.63 21.32 24.13
N GLY A 76 -17.49 22.27 24.48
CA GLY A 76 -17.82 22.62 25.86
C GLY A 76 -16.61 23.04 26.72
N GLY A 77 -15.55 23.57 26.11
CA GLY A 77 -14.30 23.94 26.80
C GLY A 77 -13.33 22.78 27.09
N THR A 78 -13.63 21.54 26.69
CA THR A 78 -12.73 20.38 26.90
C THR A 78 -11.73 20.19 25.76
N MET A 79 -11.96 20.82 24.60
CA MET A 79 -11.01 20.91 23.49
C MET A 79 -10.37 22.30 23.50
N GLN A 80 -9.04 22.37 23.31
CA GLN A 80 -8.36 23.64 23.14
C GLN A 80 -8.89 24.33 21.86
N ALA A 81 -9.32 25.59 21.97
CA ALA A 81 -9.75 26.39 20.82
C ALA A 81 -8.61 26.51 19.80
N GLY A 82 -8.90 26.37 18.50
CA GLY A 82 -7.96 26.70 17.42
C GLY A 82 -7.67 25.62 16.36
N GLY A 83 -8.51 24.60 16.19
CA GLY A 83 -8.31 23.58 15.15
C GLY A 83 -9.43 23.57 14.10
N VAL A 84 -9.06 23.70 12.81
CA VAL A 84 -9.93 23.37 11.65
C VAL A 84 -9.33 22.15 10.97
N GLY A 85 -10.17 21.26 10.44
CA GLY A 85 -9.74 20.14 9.60
C GLY A 85 -10.42 18.81 9.95
N PRO A 86 -10.02 17.72 9.29
CA PRO A 86 -10.74 16.45 9.35
C PRO A 86 -10.47 15.60 10.60
N TYR A 87 -9.55 16.01 11.47
CA TYR A 87 -9.00 15.17 12.53
C TYR A 87 -9.14 15.80 13.90
N HIS A 88 -10.34 15.73 14.47
CA HIS A 88 -10.56 16.17 15.83
C HIS A 88 -11.40 15.18 16.62
N VAL A 89 -11.09 15.12 17.90
CA VAL A 89 -11.88 14.40 18.90
C VAL A 89 -12.37 15.44 19.88
N GLY A 90 -13.65 15.40 20.21
CA GLY A 90 -14.23 16.28 21.19
C GLY A 90 -15.27 15.59 22.04
N ARG A 91 -15.62 16.24 23.14
CA ARG A 91 -16.61 15.78 24.11
C ARG A 91 -17.76 16.78 24.15
N GLY A 92 -19.00 16.33 24.06
CA GLY A 92 -20.18 17.19 24.15
C GLY A 92 -21.28 16.88 23.13
N PRO A 93 -22.30 17.74 23.03
CA PRO A 93 -23.56 17.47 22.34
C PRO A 93 -23.47 17.63 20.81
N ASN A 94 -22.51 16.97 20.15
CA ASN A 94 -22.49 16.89 18.69
C ASN A 94 -23.11 15.57 18.23
N ARG A 95 -24.16 15.67 17.41
CA ARG A 95 -24.89 14.54 16.84
C ARG A 95 -25.04 14.72 15.34
N PRO A 96 -24.80 13.68 14.53
CA PRO A 96 -25.26 13.65 13.16
C PRO A 96 -26.80 13.83 13.13
N LYS A 97 -27.30 14.89 12.51
CA LYS A 97 -28.75 15.14 12.42
C LYS A 97 -29.39 14.28 11.35
N ARG A 98 -30.61 13.80 11.63
CA ARG A 98 -31.50 13.22 10.62
C ARG A 98 -32.03 14.34 9.71
N VAL A 99 -32.19 14.04 8.42
CA VAL A 99 -32.72 14.95 7.39
C VAL A 99 -34.08 15.56 7.83
N GLY A 100 -34.24 16.88 7.67
CA GLY A 100 -35.52 17.62 7.85
C GLY A 100 -35.64 18.51 9.09
N SER A 101 -34.61 18.61 9.94
CA SER A 101 -34.63 19.49 11.13
C SER A 101 -33.88 20.82 10.89
N PRO A 102 -34.39 21.99 11.33
CA PRO A 102 -33.69 23.27 11.21
C PRO A 102 -32.28 23.22 11.85
N VAL A 103 -31.28 23.65 11.09
CA VAL A 103 -29.86 23.57 11.43
C VAL A 103 -29.48 24.65 12.44
N THR A 104 -29.56 24.36 13.75
CA THR A 104 -29.14 25.37 14.76
C THR A 104 -28.40 24.86 16.01
N ILE A 105 -27.70 23.71 15.94
CA ILE A 105 -26.65 23.26 16.92
C ILE A 105 -25.62 22.43 16.13
N GLY A 106 -24.31 22.65 16.37
CA GLY A 106 -23.18 22.55 15.43
C GLY A 106 -22.89 21.21 14.73
N ASP A 107 -22.49 21.29 13.47
CA ASP A 107 -22.11 20.16 12.59
C ASP A 107 -20.60 19.81 12.69
N ASN A 108 -19.93 20.23 13.78
CA ASN A 108 -18.56 19.83 14.08
C ASN A 108 -18.54 18.39 14.60
N GLY A 109 -17.48 17.63 14.31
CA GLY A 109 -17.33 16.26 14.80
C GLY A 109 -18.03 15.19 13.97
N ALA A 110 -18.25 15.43 12.67
CA ALA A 110 -18.73 14.45 11.71
C ALA A 110 -17.85 14.44 10.45
N TRP A 111 -17.74 13.30 9.77
CA TRP A 111 -17.24 13.24 8.40
C TRP A 111 -18.43 13.21 7.45
N ASP A 112 -18.51 14.18 6.56
CA ASP A 112 -19.48 14.18 5.48
C ASP A 112 -18.89 14.84 4.23
N PHE A 113 -19.15 14.25 3.07
CA PHE A 113 -18.63 14.79 1.82
C PHE A 113 -19.47 15.94 1.27
N ASP A 114 -20.71 16.10 1.73
CA ASP A 114 -21.66 17.11 1.25
C ASP A 114 -21.19 18.54 1.52
N ARG A 115 -20.79 18.80 2.76
CA ARG A 115 -20.57 20.12 3.35
C ARG A 115 -19.14 20.60 3.19
N PHE A 116 -18.15 19.70 3.22
CA PHE A 116 -16.74 20.09 3.22
C PHE A 116 -16.07 20.04 1.84
N GLN A 117 -16.75 19.55 0.79
CA GLN A 117 -16.18 19.44 -0.58
C GLN A 117 -16.57 20.61 -1.51
N GLY A 118 -15.56 21.26 -2.11
CA GLY A 118 -15.70 22.19 -3.24
C GLY A 118 -15.51 23.68 -2.90
N PRO A 119 -15.50 24.59 -3.91
CA PRO A 119 -15.26 26.04 -3.74
C PRO A 119 -16.36 26.78 -2.96
N ALA A 120 -17.47 26.10 -2.68
CA ALA A 120 -18.47 26.52 -1.74
C ALA A 120 -18.69 25.36 -0.77
N ALA A 121 -18.04 25.40 0.39
CA ALA A 121 -18.67 24.82 1.56
C ALA A 121 -19.96 25.62 1.76
N SER A 122 -21.04 25.14 1.15
CA SER A 122 -22.34 25.80 1.15
C SER A 122 -22.70 26.04 2.61
N ASN A 123 -22.87 27.31 2.98
CA ASN A 123 -23.13 27.84 4.34
C ASN A 123 -21.97 28.62 5.02
N GLY A 124 -20.90 28.97 4.29
CA GLY A 124 -19.89 29.93 4.79
C GLY A 124 -18.76 29.31 5.60
N PHE A 125 -18.51 28.01 5.41
CA PHE A 125 -17.42 27.29 6.05
C PHE A 125 -16.13 27.35 5.22
N VAL A 126 -14.99 27.06 5.85
CA VAL A 126 -13.71 26.91 5.14
C VAL A 126 -13.78 25.60 4.34
N ALA A 127 -13.63 25.68 3.02
CA ALA A 127 -13.56 24.51 2.16
C ALA A 127 -12.35 23.65 2.55
N GLU A 128 -12.55 22.34 2.68
CA GLU A 128 -11.46 21.42 3.00
C GLU A 128 -10.49 21.35 1.81
N THR A 129 -9.19 21.47 2.10
CA THR A 129 -8.14 21.36 1.08
C THR A 129 -7.96 19.91 0.64
N ASP A 130 -8.14 18.96 1.57
CA ASP A 130 -8.12 17.53 1.30
C ASP A 130 -9.50 16.99 0.89
N SER A 131 -9.69 16.70 -0.40
CA SER A 131 -10.95 16.13 -0.92
C SER A 131 -11.34 14.77 -0.31
N LEU A 132 -10.42 14.06 0.32
CA LEU A 132 -10.70 12.81 1.02
C LEU A 132 -10.93 13.00 2.52
N GLN A 133 -10.89 14.23 3.03
CA GLN A 133 -11.10 14.57 4.46
C GLN A 133 -10.32 13.64 5.39
N GLY A 134 -9.07 13.38 5.03
CA GLY A 134 -8.21 12.58 5.84
C GLY A 134 -8.33 11.05 5.71
N TRP A 135 -9.29 10.55 4.94
CA TRP A 135 -9.39 9.12 4.62
C TRP A 135 -8.24 8.68 3.72
N TRP A 136 -7.75 7.45 3.92
CA TRP A 136 -6.67 6.87 3.11
C TRP A 136 -7.23 5.90 2.10
N SER A 137 -7.19 6.25 0.83
CA SER A 137 -7.44 5.32 -0.25
C SER A 137 -6.29 4.33 -0.38
N VAL A 138 -6.54 3.02 -0.33
CA VAL A 138 -5.50 2.00 -0.53
C VAL A 138 -5.99 0.94 -1.51
N ALA A 139 -5.07 0.42 -2.33
CA ALA A 139 -5.36 -0.65 -3.27
C ALA A 139 -4.77 -1.95 -2.73
N ARG A 140 -5.56 -3.03 -2.64
CA ARG A 140 -5.13 -4.30 -2.06
C ARG A 140 -5.33 -5.46 -3.03
N ALA A 141 -4.59 -6.53 -2.79
CA ALA A 141 -4.76 -7.77 -3.52
C ALA A 141 -6.09 -8.45 -3.13
N TYR A 142 -6.77 -9.08 -4.10
CA TYR A 142 -8.11 -9.66 -3.91
C TYR A 142 -8.14 -10.86 -2.93
N GLN A 143 -9.21 -10.95 -2.12
CA GLN A 143 -9.47 -11.99 -1.10
C GLN A 143 -10.37 -13.14 -1.60
N SER A 144 -11.29 -12.86 -2.53
CA SER A 144 -12.31 -13.84 -2.89
C SER A 144 -11.77 -14.89 -3.87
N GLY A 145 -11.64 -16.11 -3.33
CA GLY A 145 -11.64 -17.36 -4.08
C GLY A 145 -10.32 -17.71 -4.74
N ALA A 146 -9.81 -18.89 -4.39
CA ALA A 146 -9.01 -19.68 -5.30
C ALA A 146 -9.81 -19.91 -6.59
N THR A 147 -9.78 -18.95 -7.50
CA THR A 147 -10.25 -19.18 -8.84
C THR A 147 -9.24 -20.09 -9.49
N THR A 148 -9.71 -21.18 -10.10
CA THR A 148 -8.85 -22.09 -10.88
C THR A 148 -8.43 -21.46 -12.21
N PHE A 149 -8.75 -20.18 -12.41
CA PHE A 149 -8.39 -19.45 -13.60
C PHE A 149 -6.87 -19.26 -13.67
N PRO A 150 -6.28 -19.42 -14.86
CA PRO A 150 -4.91 -19.03 -15.12
C PRO A 150 -4.63 -17.58 -14.72
N ASP A 151 -3.43 -17.30 -14.23
CA ASP A 151 -3.04 -15.95 -13.79
C ASP A 151 -3.12 -14.89 -14.90
N TYR A 152 -2.87 -15.27 -16.15
CA TYR A 152 -3.01 -14.36 -17.29
C TYR A 152 -4.46 -13.90 -17.51
N VAL A 153 -5.50 -14.64 -17.13
CA VAL A 153 -6.87 -14.07 -17.22
C VAL A 153 -7.26 -13.24 -15.98
N ARG A 154 -6.35 -13.15 -15.00
CA ARG A 154 -6.52 -12.37 -13.77
C ARG A 154 -5.26 -11.54 -13.45
N PRO A 155 -4.76 -10.73 -14.41
CA PRO A 155 -3.47 -10.06 -14.28
C PRO A 155 -3.45 -9.02 -13.15
N PHE A 156 -4.61 -8.55 -12.71
CA PHE A 156 -4.78 -7.69 -11.53
C PHE A 156 -4.26 -8.31 -10.22
N PHE A 157 -4.10 -9.63 -10.12
CA PHE A 157 -3.44 -10.27 -8.97
C PHE A 157 -1.92 -10.06 -8.96
N GLY A 158 -1.30 -9.88 -10.13
CA GLY A 158 0.14 -9.72 -10.31
C GLY A 158 0.63 -8.27 -10.24
N LEU A 159 -0.24 -7.33 -9.84
CA LEU A 159 0.19 -5.96 -9.54
C LEU A 159 1.10 -5.94 -8.31
N ASP A 160 2.01 -4.97 -8.28
CA ASP A 160 3.01 -4.80 -7.22
C ASP A 160 2.40 -4.20 -5.95
N TYR A 161 1.48 -4.92 -5.29
CA TYR A 161 0.76 -4.43 -4.11
C TYR A 161 1.68 -4.15 -2.90
N GLY A 162 2.86 -4.76 -2.84
CA GLY A 162 3.90 -4.45 -1.85
C GLY A 162 4.51 -3.07 -2.01
N ASN A 163 4.42 -2.48 -3.21
CA ASN A 163 4.80 -1.08 -3.41
C ASN A 163 3.85 -0.09 -2.70
N GLN A 164 2.83 -0.55 -1.97
CA GLN A 164 2.11 0.29 -1.02
C GLN A 164 3.03 0.89 0.06
N VAL A 165 4.21 0.30 0.35
CA VAL A 165 5.27 0.99 1.11
C VAL A 165 5.65 2.35 0.52
N ASN A 166 5.39 2.58 -0.78
CA ASN A 166 5.66 3.82 -1.48
C ASN A 166 4.45 4.72 -1.66
N TYR A 167 3.37 4.44 -0.93
CA TYR A 167 2.11 5.14 -1.09
C TYR A 167 2.26 6.67 -1.01
N VAL A 168 1.64 7.37 -1.97
CA VAL A 168 1.35 8.80 -1.88
C VAL A 168 -0.02 9.03 -2.50
N ILE A 169 -0.76 10.02 -1.99
CA ILE A 169 -1.96 10.47 -2.68
C ILE A 169 -1.57 11.11 -4.02
N ASN A 170 -2.09 10.55 -5.11
CA ASN A 170 -1.72 10.91 -6.49
C ASN A 170 -2.07 12.36 -6.86
N GLN A 171 -3.18 12.88 -6.34
CA GLN A 171 -3.75 14.19 -6.69
C GLN A 171 -4.34 14.89 -5.47
N GLY A 172 -4.32 16.23 -5.47
CA GLY A 172 -4.81 17.06 -4.35
C GLY A 172 -3.70 17.61 -3.46
N ALA A 173 -4.06 18.54 -2.58
CA ALA A 173 -3.17 19.19 -1.63
C ALA A 173 -3.83 19.26 -0.23
N PRO A 174 -3.11 18.97 0.86
CA PRO A 174 -1.72 18.49 0.91
C PRO A 174 -1.59 17.04 0.41
N LYS A 175 -0.48 16.72 -0.28
CA LYS A 175 -0.15 15.34 -0.62
C LYS A 175 0.22 14.58 0.65
N ARG A 176 -0.66 13.68 1.10
CA ARG A 176 -0.41 12.84 2.27
C ARG A 176 0.27 11.54 1.85
N THR A 177 1.17 11.06 2.70
CA THR A 177 1.90 9.80 2.53
C THR A 177 2.12 9.15 3.89
N PHE A 178 1.96 7.84 3.96
CA PHE A 178 2.53 7.01 5.04
C PHE A 178 3.74 6.22 4.55
N GLY A 179 4.05 6.29 3.26
CA GLY A 179 5.11 5.55 2.61
C GLY A 179 6.45 6.31 2.51
N VAL A 180 7.43 5.66 1.90
CA VAL A 180 8.74 6.21 1.50
C VAL A 180 8.85 6.27 -0.02
N VAL A 181 9.78 7.03 -0.60
CA VAL A 181 9.85 7.14 -2.08
C VAL A 181 10.23 5.81 -2.77
N GLY A 182 11.13 5.04 -2.17
CA GLY A 182 11.62 3.75 -2.64
C GLY A 182 12.31 3.02 -1.48
N LEU A 183 12.32 1.69 -1.47
CA LEU A 183 12.86 0.89 -0.35
C LEU A 183 14.37 0.71 -0.39
N TRP A 184 15.02 0.96 -1.52
CA TRP A 184 16.48 1.02 -1.52
C TRP A 184 16.92 2.25 -0.74
N HIS A 185 17.68 2.04 0.32
CA HIS A 185 18.14 3.12 1.18
C HIS A 185 19.55 2.86 1.70
N ARG A 186 20.25 3.95 2.07
CA ARG A 186 21.54 3.87 2.72
C ARG A 186 21.31 3.41 4.15
N ASP A 187 21.90 2.29 4.52
CA ASP A 187 21.68 1.69 5.82
C ASP A 187 23.00 1.25 6.48
N ARG A 188 23.08 1.36 7.81
CA ARG A 188 24.30 1.08 8.60
C ARG A 188 24.38 -0.38 9.09
N GLY A 189 23.43 -1.23 8.71
CA GLY A 189 23.30 -2.63 9.13
C GLY A 189 22.96 -2.78 10.62
N ASN A 190 23.54 -3.81 11.26
CA ASN A 190 23.39 -4.31 12.64
C ASN A 190 23.54 -3.30 13.81
N ARG A 191 23.46 -1.98 13.56
CA ARG A 191 23.51 -0.92 14.57
C ARG A 191 22.27 -0.02 14.50
N ALA A 192 21.31 -0.29 15.37
CA ALA A 192 20.30 0.67 15.78
C ALA A 192 19.90 0.41 17.24
N TYR A 193 20.58 1.07 18.18
CA TYR A 193 20.22 1.10 19.62
C TYR A 193 20.71 2.39 20.30
N ALA A 194 20.91 3.48 19.56
CA ALA A 194 21.04 4.77 20.23
C ALA A 194 19.67 5.16 20.80
N PRO A 195 19.59 5.92 21.92
CA PRO A 195 18.32 6.34 22.50
C PRO A 195 17.38 7.10 21.54
N GLY A 196 17.87 7.60 20.40
CA GLY A 196 17.08 8.26 19.36
C GLY A 196 16.70 7.39 18.15
N ASP A 197 17.16 6.14 18.09
CA ASP A 197 16.92 5.21 16.97
C ASP A 197 15.64 4.39 17.14
N THR A 198 14.91 4.57 18.24
CA THR A 198 13.78 3.71 18.60
C THR A 198 12.61 4.52 19.15
N VAL A 199 11.40 4.21 18.66
CA VAL A 199 10.16 4.72 19.22
C VAL A 199 9.86 4.05 20.55
N ALA A 200 9.55 4.84 21.58
CA ALA A 200 9.27 4.33 22.92
C ALA A 200 8.11 3.32 22.92
N GLY A 201 8.33 2.16 23.55
CA GLY A 201 7.34 1.09 23.65
C GLY A 201 7.44 0.02 22.56
N HIS A 202 8.38 0.14 21.61
CA HIS A 202 8.66 -0.89 20.61
C HIS A 202 9.81 -1.81 21.04
N ASN A 203 9.70 -3.10 20.69
CA ASN A 203 10.76 -4.08 20.86
C ASN A 203 11.51 -4.27 19.53
N VAL A 204 12.34 -3.30 19.17
CA VAL A 204 13.09 -3.30 17.91
C VAL A 204 14.06 -4.48 17.85
N GLN A 205 13.95 -5.27 16.79
CA GLN A 205 14.89 -6.35 16.48
C GLN A 205 16.02 -5.84 15.56
N PRO A 206 17.26 -6.34 15.72
CA PRO A 206 18.38 -5.91 14.91
C PRO A 206 18.31 -6.51 13.50
N VAL A 207 18.92 -5.82 12.55
CA VAL A 207 19.09 -6.32 11.18
C VAL A 207 20.30 -7.29 11.14
N GLY A 208 20.15 -8.43 10.48
CA GLY A 208 21.09 -9.56 10.51
C GLY A 208 22.32 -9.43 9.59
N TRP A 209 22.68 -8.23 9.14
CA TRP A 209 23.80 -7.98 8.22
C TRP A 209 24.69 -6.82 8.67
N SER A 210 25.93 -6.80 8.17
CA SER A 210 26.92 -5.74 8.48
C SER A 210 27.45 -5.11 7.19
N PRO A 211 27.67 -3.78 7.12
CA PRO A 211 28.20 -3.13 5.92
C PRO A 211 29.51 -3.73 5.42
N THR A 212 30.36 -4.17 6.33
CA THR A 212 31.65 -4.78 6.00
C THR A 212 31.58 -6.08 5.21
N GLU A 213 30.41 -6.74 5.16
CA GLU A 213 30.28 -8.02 4.45
C GLU A 213 30.28 -7.84 2.92
N VAL A 214 29.71 -6.72 2.41
CA VAL A 214 29.65 -6.39 0.98
C VAL A 214 30.58 -5.22 0.64
N GLY A 215 30.64 -4.21 1.52
CA GLY A 215 31.49 -3.03 1.42
C GLY A 215 32.97 -3.29 1.72
N GLY A 216 33.27 -4.34 2.47
CA GLY A 216 34.62 -4.67 2.90
C GLY A 216 35.09 -3.86 4.12
N ALA A 217 36.38 -3.96 4.43
CA ALA A 217 36.94 -3.35 5.64
C ALA A 217 36.81 -1.83 5.63
N GLY A 218 36.20 -1.27 6.69
CA GLY A 218 36.00 0.17 6.85
C GLY A 218 34.67 0.70 6.36
N SER A 219 33.87 -0.10 5.64
CA SER A 219 32.51 0.28 5.26
C SER A 219 31.63 0.48 6.50
N THR A 220 30.83 1.55 6.48
CA THR A 220 29.91 1.93 7.56
C THR A 220 28.45 1.96 7.10
N ALA A 221 28.20 1.87 5.79
CA ALA A 221 26.88 1.72 5.22
C ALA A 221 26.92 1.01 3.87
N CYS A 222 25.78 0.42 3.48
CA CYS A 222 25.55 -0.09 2.13
C CYS A 222 24.20 0.42 1.61
N ALA A 223 23.94 0.24 0.32
CA ALA A 223 22.57 0.27 -0.16
C ALA A 223 21.86 -1.04 0.23
N TRP A 224 20.72 -0.91 0.89
CA TRP A 224 19.93 -2.05 1.36
C TRP A 224 18.50 -1.96 0.83
N MET A 225 17.99 -3.09 0.33
CA MET A 225 16.58 -3.28 0.00
C MET A 225 15.95 -4.15 1.08
N GLY A 226 15.26 -3.50 2.01
CA GLY A 226 14.57 -4.13 3.11
C GLY A 226 13.90 -3.10 4.02
N LEU A 227 13.30 -3.60 5.08
CA LEU A 227 12.61 -2.85 6.12
C LEU A 227 13.19 -3.24 7.47
N ARG A 228 13.40 -2.26 8.35
CA ARG A 228 13.75 -2.46 9.75
C ARG A 228 12.54 -2.88 10.59
N SER A 229 12.79 -3.27 11.83
CA SER A 229 11.74 -3.63 12.77
C SER A 229 10.80 -2.45 13.03
N ALA A 230 9.51 -2.71 13.27
CA ALA A 230 8.54 -1.68 13.63
C ALA A 230 9.04 -0.81 14.80
N GLY A 231 8.96 0.51 14.66
CA GLY A 231 9.51 1.47 15.62
C GLY A 231 11.03 1.70 15.59
N ASP A 232 11.78 1.03 14.71
CA ASP A 232 13.16 1.41 14.38
C ASP A 232 13.12 2.65 13.47
N VAL A 233 13.76 3.74 13.90
CA VAL A 233 13.84 5.02 13.19
C VAL A 233 15.28 5.42 12.88
N SER A 234 16.23 4.47 12.96
CA SER A 234 17.65 4.70 12.63
C SER A 234 17.89 4.98 11.15
N ALA A 235 16.98 4.56 10.28
CA ALA A 235 17.00 4.83 8.85
C ALA A 235 15.71 5.55 8.44
N ILE A 236 15.86 6.73 7.85
CA ILE A 236 14.75 7.63 7.49
C ILE A 236 14.88 8.02 6.02
N ASP A 237 13.74 8.07 5.32
CA ASP A 237 13.64 8.63 3.98
C ASP A 237 13.76 10.16 4.07
N LEU A 238 15.00 10.66 4.12
CA LEU A 238 15.31 12.04 4.47
C LEU A 238 14.67 13.04 3.50
N THR A 239 13.90 13.99 4.04
CA THR A 239 13.27 15.08 3.27
C THR A 239 14.30 15.96 2.54
N ALA A 240 15.49 16.14 3.13
CA ALA A 240 16.62 16.85 2.49
C ALA A 240 17.12 16.17 1.21
N ASN A 241 16.80 14.88 1.03
CA ASN A 241 17.11 14.08 -0.14
C ASN A 241 15.85 13.80 -0.97
N GLY A 242 14.80 14.63 -0.85
CA GLY A 242 13.53 14.44 -1.54
C GLY A 242 12.66 13.29 -1.02
N GLY A 243 13.00 12.73 0.15
CA GLY A 243 12.22 11.70 0.82
C GLY A 243 10.97 12.21 1.53
N THR A 244 10.22 11.31 2.15
CA THR A 244 8.95 11.62 2.84
C THR A 244 9.09 11.99 4.31
N GLY A 245 10.25 11.72 4.93
CA GLY A 245 10.48 11.85 6.37
C GLY A 245 10.06 10.61 7.18
N ASN A 246 9.50 9.58 6.54
CA ASN A 246 9.10 8.34 7.20
C ASN A 246 10.31 7.40 7.37
N ALA A 247 10.27 6.55 8.40
CA ALA A 247 11.31 5.56 8.66
C ALA A 247 11.17 4.32 7.76
N PHE A 248 12.29 3.70 7.39
CA PHE A 248 12.32 2.46 6.63
C PHE A 248 12.07 1.25 7.54
N ASN A 249 10.82 1.06 7.97
CA ASN A 249 10.48 0.00 8.92
C ASN A 249 9.15 -0.71 8.60
N GLY A 250 8.85 -1.77 9.34
CA GLY A 250 7.64 -2.57 9.16
C GLY A 250 6.31 -1.82 9.27
N ASP A 251 6.29 -0.60 9.85
CA ASP A 251 5.07 0.20 9.97
C ASP A 251 4.57 0.67 8.59
N LEU A 252 5.45 0.72 7.57
CA LEU A 252 5.11 1.05 6.19
C LEU A 252 4.11 0.06 5.57
N LEU A 253 3.96 -1.14 6.15
CA LEU A 253 3.11 -2.21 5.63
C LEU A 253 1.81 -2.44 6.37
N GLN A 254 1.48 -1.56 7.34
CA GLN A 254 0.25 -1.64 8.12
C GLN A 254 -1.04 -1.67 7.28
N TYR A 255 -1.01 -1.17 6.03
CA TYR A 255 -2.17 -1.11 5.13
C TYR A 255 -2.13 -2.14 3.97
N GLN A 256 -1.01 -2.83 3.76
CA GLN A 256 -0.90 -3.90 2.77
C GLN A 256 -1.76 -5.11 3.19
N GLY A 257 -1.79 -5.36 4.52
CA GLY A 257 -2.40 -6.47 5.24
C GLY A 257 -2.02 -7.85 4.70
N ASN A 258 -2.45 -8.93 5.38
CA ASN A 258 -1.86 -10.25 5.16
C ASN A 258 -2.10 -10.82 3.75
N ASN A 259 -1.02 -10.93 2.96
CA ASN A 259 -1.04 -11.41 1.57
C ASN A 259 -1.51 -12.88 1.43
N GLY A 260 -1.57 -13.63 2.54
CA GLY A 260 -1.96 -15.03 2.59
C GLY A 260 -3.44 -15.34 2.78
N ASN A 261 -4.26 -14.44 3.38
CA ASN A 261 -5.72 -14.67 3.60
C ASN A 261 -6.49 -13.46 4.18
N ASN A 262 -5.89 -12.27 4.22
CA ASN A 262 -6.52 -11.04 4.71
C ASN A 262 -7.29 -11.17 6.04
N SER A 263 -6.71 -11.83 7.03
CA SER A 263 -7.14 -11.59 8.41
C SER A 263 -6.72 -10.15 8.76
N VAL A 264 -7.67 -9.31 9.17
CA VAL A 264 -7.35 -8.08 9.91
C VAL A 264 -6.85 -8.56 11.27
N GLY A 265 -5.53 -8.59 11.43
CA GLY A 265 -4.85 -9.24 12.54
C GLY A 265 -4.13 -10.52 12.13
N SER A 266 -3.21 -10.93 12.98
CA SER A 266 -2.36 -12.09 12.75
C SER A 266 -3.15 -13.39 12.54
N VAL A 267 -2.81 -14.15 11.49
CA VAL A 267 -3.20 -15.53 11.23
C VAL A 267 -2.62 -16.45 12.31
N ALA A 268 -1.45 -16.12 12.86
CA ALA A 268 -0.94 -16.78 14.05
C ALA A 268 -1.75 -16.34 15.28
N VAL A 269 -2.21 -17.31 16.09
CA VAL A 269 -2.92 -17.09 17.36
C VAL A 269 -2.13 -16.19 18.33
N ASN A 270 -0.82 -16.07 18.12
CA ASN A 270 0.12 -15.29 18.93
C ASN A 270 0.59 -13.96 18.30
N GLY A 271 0.02 -13.51 17.17
CA GLY A 271 0.33 -12.16 16.68
C GLY A 271 1.50 -11.99 15.70
N THR A 272 2.10 -13.05 15.15
CA THR A 272 3.41 -12.99 14.46
C THR A 272 3.34 -12.91 12.93
N ASP A 273 2.41 -12.13 12.38
CA ASP A 273 2.50 -11.71 10.98
C ASP A 273 3.19 -10.34 10.93
N HIS A 274 4.05 -10.10 9.93
CA HIS A 274 4.97 -8.95 9.81
C HIS A 274 6.24 -9.05 10.68
N ASN A 275 7.05 -10.10 10.48
CA ASN A 275 8.30 -10.31 11.22
C ASN A 275 9.45 -9.49 10.63
N PHE A 276 9.39 -8.17 10.81
CA PHE A 276 10.48 -7.27 10.41
C PHE A 276 11.54 -7.10 11.53
N PRO A 277 12.85 -6.99 11.20
CA PRO A 277 13.40 -6.63 9.89
C PRO A 277 13.31 -7.71 8.81
N GLY A 278 13.29 -7.30 7.54
CA GLY A 278 13.05 -8.21 6.43
C GLY A 278 12.67 -7.51 5.12
N TYR A 279 11.98 -8.20 4.23
CA TYR A 279 11.35 -7.65 3.03
C TYR A 279 9.93 -8.18 2.87
N GLY A 280 9.10 -7.46 2.11
CA GLY A 280 7.71 -7.85 1.87
C GLY A 280 7.45 -8.44 0.48
N SER A 281 6.27 -8.99 0.29
CA SER A 281 5.86 -9.59 -0.98
C SER A 281 5.31 -8.60 -1.99
N GLN A 282 5.28 -9.01 -3.27
CA GLN A 282 4.73 -8.22 -4.38
C GLN A 282 5.34 -6.82 -4.49
N MET A 283 6.64 -6.71 -4.24
CA MET A 283 7.40 -5.47 -4.36
C MET A 283 8.09 -5.42 -5.72
N ASP A 284 8.24 -4.22 -6.26
CA ASP A 284 9.09 -3.90 -7.40
C ASP A 284 9.85 -2.60 -7.10
N GLN A 285 11.10 -2.77 -6.66
CA GLN A 285 11.94 -1.71 -6.10
C GLN A 285 13.21 -1.58 -6.91
N MET A 286 13.51 -0.36 -7.34
CA MET A 286 14.64 -0.06 -8.21
C MET A 286 15.56 0.98 -7.59
N LEU A 287 16.86 0.73 -7.70
CA LEU A 287 17.95 1.67 -7.40
C LEU A 287 18.70 1.95 -8.70
N TYR A 288 18.80 3.21 -9.11
CA TYR A 288 19.38 3.55 -10.41
C TYR A 288 20.29 4.77 -10.40
N ARG A 289 21.20 4.80 -11.37
CA ARG A 289 22.21 5.85 -11.57
C ARG A 289 22.49 6.01 -13.06
N ASP A 290 22.60 7.25 -13.51
CA ASP A 290 23.04 7.57 -14.87
C ASP A 290 24.56 7.60 -14.96
N ILE A 291 25.08 6.97 -16.01
CA ILE A 291 26.50 6.89 -16.34
C ILE A 291 26.71 7.68 -17.63
N ASN A 292 27.62 8.66 -17.57
CA ASN A 292 28.08 9.33 -18.78
C ASN A 292 29.05 8.41 -19.54
N SER A 293 28.56 7.73 -20.58
CA SER A 293 29.32 6.75 -21.36
C SER A 293 29.07 6.97 -22.86
N PRO A 294 29.55 8.07 -23.45
CA PRO A 294 29.24 8.41 -24.84
C PRO A 294 29.89 7.46 -25.85
N SER A 295 31.03 6.85 -25.51
CA SER A 295 31.74 5.88 -26.35
C SER A 295 32.70 5.03 -25.52
N GLY A 296 33.40 4.09 -26.16
CA GLY A 296 34.46 3.29 -25.52
C GLY A 296 33.94 2.07 -24.74
N PRO A 297 34.82 1.39 -23.99
CA PRO A 297 34.43 0.24 -23.16
C PRO A 297 33.49 0.67 -22.04
N LEU A 298 32.65 -0.26 -21.59
CA LEU A 298 31.84 -0.12 -20.38
C LEU A 298 31.92 -1.44 -19.62
N VAL A 299 32.65 -1.41 -18.53
CA VAL A 299 32.68 -2.48 -17.52
C VAL A 299 31.95 -1.96 -16.30
N ILE A 300 31.06 -2.78 -15.76
CA ILE A 300 30.32 -2.50 -14.52
C ILE A 300 30.71 -3.57 -13.51
N SER A 301 31.10 -3.15 -12.31
CA SER A 301 31.39 -4.07 -11.21
C SER A 301 30.65 -3.64 -9.95
N PHE A 302 30.27 -4.61 -9.12
CA PHE A 302 29.58 -4.37 -7.85
C PHE A 302 29.73 -5.59 -6.94
N ASN A 303 29.56 -5.38 -5.65
CA ASN A 303 29.42 -6.44 -4.66
C ASN A 303 27.97 -6.50 -4.19
N PHE A 304 27.44 -7.71 -4.01
CA PHE A 304 26.09 -7.86 -3.48
C PHE A 304 25.94 -9.12 -2.62
N SER A 305 24.87 -9.15 -1.84
CA SER A 305 24.35 -10.37 -1.21
C SER A 305 22.81 -10.36 -1.26
N THR A 306 22.19 -11.53 -1.24
CA THR A 306 20.72 -11.65 -1.23
C THR A 306 20.26 -12.73 -0.25
N ASN A 307 19.06 -12.55 0.29
CA ASN A 307 18.38 -13.50 1.16
C ASN A 307 16.89 -13.58 0.76
N MET A 308 16.61 -14.11 -0.43
CA MET A 308 15.27 -14.10 -1.02
C MET A 308 14.69 -15.49 -1.21
N SER A 309 13.37 -15.60 -1.35
CA SER A 309 12.70 -16.87 -1.56
C SER A 309 12.83 -17.38 -2.99
N THR A 310 13.00 -18.69 -3.12
CA THR A 310 12.88 -19.41 -4.42
C THR A 310 11.58 -20.19 -4.53
N GLN A 311 10.68 -20.02 -3.56
CA GLN A 311 9.40 -20.72 -3.51
C GLN A 311 8.45 -20.19 -4.57
N ARG A 312 7.54 -21.07 -5.00
CA ARG A 312 6.55 -20.82 -6.04
C ARG A 312 5.22 -21.37 -5.56
N TYR A 313 4.13 -20.71 -5.94
CA TYR A 313 2.81 -21.27 -5.75
C TYR A 313 2.64 -22.53 -6.62
N SER A 314 2.01 -23.55 -6.04
CA SER A 314 1.47 -24.65 -6.83
C SER A 314 0.27 -24.15 -7.64
N PHE A 315 -0.04 -24.81 -8.77
CA PHE A 315 -0.96 -24.37 -9.83
C PHE A 315 -2.25 -23.63 -9.38
N VAL A 316 -2.86 -24.03 -8.26
CA VAL A 316 -4.02 -23.33 -7.68
C VAL A 316 -3.54 -22.08 -6.93
N GLY A 317 -3.76 -20.91 -7.52
CA GLY A 317 -3.34 -19.63 -6.94
C GLY A 317 -1.97 -19.14 -7.40
N ALA A 318 -1.36 -19.76 -8.41
CA ALA A 318 -0.16 -19.22 -9.07
C ALA A 318 -0.43 -17.79 -9.58
N ILE A 319 0.54 -16.90 -9.42
CA ILE A 319 0.45 -15.48 -9.79
C ILE A 319 1.74 -15.09 -10.50
N GLY A 320 1.59 -14.54 -11.70
CA GLY A 320 2.66 -13.93 -12.47
C GLY A 320 2.94 -12.50 -12.01
N TRP A 321 3.83 -11.83 -12.72
CA TRP A 321 4.18 -10.43 -12.43
C TRP A 321 4.35 -9.61 -13.71
N PHE A 322 4.28 -8.28 -13.59
CA PHE A 322 4.58 -7.37 -14.69
C PHE A 322 6.07 -7.04 -14.73
N ASP A 323 6.72 -7.31 -15.85
CA ASP A 323 8.15 -7.05 -16.05
C ASP A 323 8.45 -5.56 -16.26
N LYS A 324 7.66 -4.83 -17.06
CA LYS A 324 8.00 -3.45 -17.45
C LYS A 324 7.13 -2.44 -16.71
N ASP A 325 5.85 -2.44 -17.04
CA ASP A 325 4.82 -1.64 -16.38
C ASP A 325 3.51 -2.41 -16.34
N PRO A 326 2.61 -2.12 -15.39
CA PRO A 326 1.36 -2.82 -15.29
C PRO A 326 0.33 -2.37 -16.34
N ILE A 327 0.60 -1.44 -17.27
CA ILE A 327 -0.43 -0.85 -18.15
C ILE A 327 -0.84 -1.80 -19.28
N SER A 328 0.09 -2.49 -19.94
CA SER A 328 -0.26 -3.46 -20.98
C SER A 328 -0.86 -4.72 -20.37
N ILE A 329 -2.10 -4.99 -20.75
CA ILE A 329 -2.85 -6.21 -20.43
C ILE A 329 -2.89 -7.17 -21.60
N THR A 330 -2.17 -6.89 -22.71
CA THR A 330 -2.60 -7.46 -23.98
C THR A 330 -2.70 -8.98 -23.82
N HIS A 331 -3.89 -9.51 -24.01
CA HIS A 331 -4.19 -10.93 -24.01
C HIS A 331 -5.00 -11.11 -25.28
N ASP A 332 -4.51 -11.96 -26.18
CA ASP A 332 -5.32 -12.39 -27.31
C ASP A 332 -6.45 -13.27 -26.73
N ASN A 333 -7.65 -12.69 -26.66
CA ASN A 333 -8.91 -13.40 -26.49
C ASN A 333 -8.88 -14.56 -25.48
N LEU A 334 -8.61 -14.27 -24.20
CA LEU A 334 -8.76 -15.18 -23.04
C LEU A 334 -7.92 -16.48 -23.07
N ASN A 335 -7.12 -16.75 -24.09
CA ASN A 335 -6.52 -18.08 -24.30
C ASN A 335 -4.99 -18.14 -24.26
N ASN A 336 -4.28 -17.00 -24.33
CA ASN A 336 -2.82 -16.97 -24.17
C ASN A 336 -2.33 -15.58 -23.66
N PRO A 337 -1.26 -15.54 -22.84
CA PRO A 337 -0.54 -14.30 -22.57
C PRO A 337 0.03 -13.74 -23.87
N THR A 338 0.07 -12.41 -24.05
CA THR A 338 0.59 -11.88 -25.31
C THR A 338 2.07 -12.09 -25.51
N SER A 339 2.42 -12.04 -26.79
CA SER A 339 3.79 -11.93 -27.30
C SER A 339 4.52 -10.64 -26.92
N ASP A 340 3.89 -9.68 -26.23
CA ASP A 340 4.52 -8.41 -25.86
C ASP A 340 5.62 -8.57 -24.79
N GLY A 341 5.60 -9.70 -24.05
CA GLY A 341 6.58 -10.07 -23.05
C GLY A 341 6.55 -9.18 -21.81
N ASN A 342 5.42 -8.52 -21.51
CA ASN A 342 5.29 -7.67 -20.33
C ASN A 342 4.77 -8.44 -19.11
N PHE A 343 3.71 -9.24 -19.26
CA PHE A 343 3.21 -10.07 -18.17
C PHE A 343 3.84 -11.47 -18.23
N ILE A 344 4.64 -11.82 -17.22
CA ILE A 344 5.25 -13.16 -17.12
C ILE A 344 4.31 -14.05 -16.31
N SER A 345 3.56 -14.89 -17.02
CA SER A 345 2.59 -15.83 -16.44
C SER A 345 3.27 -17.01 -15.75
N ALA A 346 3.00 -17.19 -14.45
CA ALA A 346 3.33 -18.36 -13.67
C ALA A 346 2.54 -19.60 -14.14
N THR A 347 1.29 -19.44 -14.61
CA THR A 347 0.51 -20.58 -15.14
C THR A 347 1.13 -21.14 -16.41
N VAL A 348 1.58 -20.29 -17.33
CA VAL A 348 2.22 -20.72 -18.58
C VAL A 348 3.64 -21.24 -18.36
N ALA A 349 4.41 -20.60 -17.49
CA ALA A 349 5.76 -21.05 -17.15
C ALA A 349 5.76 -22.42 -16.42
N GLY A 350 4.66 -22.74 -15.73
CA GLY A 350 4.52 -23.96 -14.95
C GLY A 350 5.24 -23.91 -13.60
N SER A 351 5.04 -24.95 -12.78
CA SER A 351 5.50 -25.00 -11.38
C SER A 351 7.02 -24.90 -11.19
N SER A 352 7.81 -25.17 -12.23
CA SER A 352 9.28 -25.17 -12.17
C SER A 352 9.92 -23.90 -12.73
N ASN A 353 9.23 -23.15 -13.60
CA ASN A 353 9.80 -21.98 -14.27
C ASN A 353 9.03 -20.68 -14.00
N GLY A 354 8.00 -20.72 -13.15
CA GLY A 354 7.31 -19.51 -12.70
C GLY A 354 8.28 -18.51 -12.05
N PRO A 355 7.89 -17.22 -11.99
CA PRO A 355 8.68 -16.17 -11.37
C PRO A 355 8.99 -16.53 -9.91
N VAL A 356 10.06 -15.95 -9.38
CA VAL A 356 10.52 -16.04 -7.98
C VAL A 356 11.10 -14.69 -7.57
N ASP A 357 11.29 -14.49 -6.27
CA ASP A 357 11.97 -13.30 -5.77
C ASP A 357 13.36 -13.20 -6.40
N SER A 358 13.64 -12.07 -7.05
CA SER A 358 14.82 -11.90 -7.89
C SER A 358 15.45 -10.53 -7.70
N PHE A 359 16.78 -10.53 -7.60
CA PHE A 359 17.65 -9.37 -7.71
C PHE A 359 18.24 -9.35 -9.12
N MET A 360 17.93 -8.29 -9.85
CA MET A 360 18.20 -8.16 -11.27
C MET A 360 18.99 -6.88 -11.54
N VAL A 361 19.86 -6.95 -12.55
CA VAL A 361 20.71 -5.83 -12.96
C VAL A 361 20.44 -5.51 -14.41
N TYR A 362 20.07 -4.27 -14.69
CA TYR A 362 19.78 -3.78 -16.02
C TYR A 362 20.67 -2.61 -16.38
N ILE A 363 20.91 -2.46 -17.67
CA ILE A 363 21.27 -1.17 -18.27
C ILE A 363 20.23 -0.77 -19.29
N GLY A 364 20.08 0.53 -19.52
CA GLY A 364 19.26 1.02 -20.62
C GLY A 364 19.39 2.51 -20.85
N ALA A 365 18.72 3.00 -21.88
CA ALA A 365 18.62 4.42 -22.13
C ALA A 365 17.65 5.02 -21.10
N PRO A 366 17.99 6.14 -20.45
CA PRO A 366 17.05 6.83 -19.58
C PRO A 366 15.82 7.30 -20.39
N VAL A 367 14.67 7.23 -19.76
CA VAL A 367 13.41 7.75 -20.30
C VAL A 367 13.45 9.28 -20.33
N ASP A 368 12.84 9.88 -21.35
CA ASP A 368 12.51 11.30 -21.34
C ASP A 368 11.19 11.48 -20.58
N ASP A 369 11.23 12.15 -19.42
CA ASP A 369 10.05 12.34 -18.57
C ASP A 369 8.87 13.02 -19.29
N ASN A 370 9.13 13.77 -20.37
CA ASN A 370 8.11 14.45 -21.16
C ASN A 370 7.64 13.62 -22.37
N ASN A 371 8.31 12.51 -22.66
CA ASN A 371 8.03 11.66 -23.81
C ASN A 371 8.38 10.20 -23.51
N VAL A 372 7.48 9.53 -22.81
CA VAL A 372 7.53 8.12 -22.46
C VAL A 372 6.68 7.34 -23.44
N THR A 373 7.22 6.20 -23.90
CA THR A 373 6.42 5.14 -24.50
C THR A 373 6.18 4.08 -23.44
N PHE A 374 4.91 3.71 -23.23
CA PHE A 374 4.52 2.65 -22.29
C PHE A 374 4.33 1.33 -23.03
N SER A 375 4.28 0.21 -22.30
CA SER A 375 4.07 -1.12 -22.90
C SER A 375 2.76 -1.23 -23.69
N ALA A 376 1.76 -0.40 -23.35
CA ALA A 376 0.55 -0.15 -24.14
C ALA A 376 0.19 1.34 -24.07
N PRO A 377 -0.46 1.90 -25.11
CA PRO A 377 -0.86 3.30 -25.10
C PRO A 377 -1.93 3.55 -24.04
N LEU A 378 -1.71 4.57 -23.21
CA LEU A 378 -2.64 5.01 -22.17
C LEU A 378 -3.29 6.31 -22.63
N PHE A 379 -4.63 6.42 -22.57
CA PHE A 379 -5.35 7.61 -23.02
C PHE A 379 -6.14 8.28 -21.90
N VAL A 380 -6.13 9.61 -21.86
CA VAL A 380 -7.12 10.44 -21.13
C VAL A 380 -7.96 11.18 -22.16
N GLY A 381 -9.23 10.79 -22.28
CA GLY A 381 -10.08 11.26 -23.36
C GLY A 381 -9.53 10.86 -24.73
N ALA A 382 -9.17 11.85 -25.55
CA ALA A 382 -8.59 11.64 -26.89
C ALA A 382 -7.05 11.79 -26.93
N ASN A 383 -6.42 12.10 -25.80
CA ASN A 383 -4.97 12.36 -25.74
C ASN A 383 -4.25 11.17 -25.10
N GLU A 384 -3.20 10.70 -25.77
CA GLU A 384 -2.29 9.71 -25.18
C GLU A 384 -1.47 10.36 -24.05
N ILE A 385 -1.35 9.67 -22.92
CA ILE A 385 -0.42 10.04 -21.87
C ILE A 385 0.96 9.56 -22.29
N THR A 386 1.87 10.50 -22.47
CA THR A 386 3.26 10.25 -22.85
C THR A 386 4.24 10.88 -21.85
N THR A 387 3.84 11.09 -20.61
CA THR A 387 4.65 11.76 -19.59
C THR A 387 4.73 10.95 -18.30
N VAL A 388 5.86 11.05 -17.60
CA VAL A 388 5.99 10.53 -16.23
C VAL A 388 5.27 11.50 -15.29
N TYR A 389 4.16 11.06 -14.71
CA TYR A 389 3.37 11.88 -13.78
C TYR A 389 4.03 12.04 -12.40
N ASP A 390 4.48 10.93 -11.79
CA ASP A 390 5.25 10.95 -10.55
C ASP A 390 6.72 10.65 -10.85
N LYS A 391 7.55 11.71 -10.84
CA LYS A 391 8.99 11.59 -11.13
C LYS A 391 9.78 10.86 -10.04
N GLN A 392 9.21 10.65 -8.86
CA GLN A 392 9.84 9.98 -7.73
C GLN A 392 9.45 8.50 -7.64
N ARG A 393 8.23 8.14 -8.03
CA ARG A 393 7.69 6.77 -7.97
C ARG A 393 7.41 6.26 -9.38
N ARG A 394 8.25 5.35 -9.87
CA ARG A 394 8.31 4.94 -11.28
C ARG A 394 8.20 3.42 -11.42
N TRP A 395 7.56 2.96 -12.51
CA TRP A 395 7.73 1.59 -13.00
C TRP A 395 9.05 1.43 -13.77
N LEU A 396 9.44 0.21 -14.13
CA LEU A 396 10.68 -0.01 -14.89
C LEU A 396 10.67 0.72 -16.24
N SER A 397 9.53 0.75 -16.95
CA SER A 397 9.41 1.49 -18.22
C SER A 397 9.38 3.02 -18.08
N GLU A 398 9.26 3.55 -16.87
CA GLU A 398 9.42 4.97 -16.56
C GLU A 398 10.86 5.29 -16.09
N VAL A 399 11.67 4.26 -15.81
CA VAL A 399 13.09 4.37 -15.48
C VAL A 399 13.95 4.15 -16.72
N LEU A 400 13.66 3.11 -17.51
CA LEU A 400 14.37 2.71 -18.73
C LEU A 400 13.43 2.66 -19.92
N ARG A 401 13.95 2.95 -21.11
CA ARG A 401 13.25 2.69 -22.37
C ARG A 401 13.24 1.18 -22.64
N CYS A 402 12.20 0.50 -22.16
CA CYS A 402 12.13 -0.97 -22.14
C CYS A 402 10.79 -1.56 -22.61
N THR A 403 10.03 -0.84 -23.44
CA THR A 403 8.76 -1.33 -23.98
C THR A 403 8.94 -2.48 -24.97
N SER A 404 7.85 -3.18 -25.32
CA SER A 404 7.91 -4.31 -26.24
C SER A 404 8.51 -3.90 -27.60
N GLY A 405 9.53 -4.64 -28.05
CA GLY A 405 10.27 -4.35 -29.28
C GLY A 405 11.40 -3.32 -29.14
N ASP A 406 11.53 -2.69 -27.96
CA ASP A 406 12.51 -1.64 -27.75
C ASP A 406 13.90 -2.23 -27.44
N GLN A 407 14.90 -1.88 -28.26
CA GLN A 407 16.28 -2.41 -28.15
C GLN A 407 17.18 -1.52 -27.27
N HIS A 408 16.56 -0.71 -26.40
CA HIS A 408 17.24 0.33 -25.61
C HIS A 408 17.43 -0.07 -24.15
N TYR A 409 17.40 -1.36 -23.84
CA TYR A 409 17.74 -1.90 -22.53
C TYR A 409 18.30 -3.32 -22.63
N LYS A 410 18.95 -3.77 -21.55
CA LYS A 410 19.48 -5.12 -21.43
C LYS A 410 19.56 -5.54 -19.96
N GLU A 411 18.99 -6.69 -19.63
CA GLU A 411 19.30 -7.41 -18.40
C GLU A 411 20.72 -7.99 -18.50
N LEU A 412 21.57 -7.62 -17.55
CA LEU A 412 22.96 -8.06 -17.45
C LEU A 412 23.09 -9.31 -16.57
N ALA A 413 22.32 -9.39 -15.49
CA ALA A 413 22.34 -10.49 -14.54
C ALA A 413 21.01 -10.56 -13.76
N SER A 414 20.66 -11.77 -13.31
CA SER A 414 19.54 -12.04 -12.41
C SER A 414 19.91 -13.15 -11.44
N TYR A 415 19.58 -12.95 -10.17
CA TYR A 415 19.92 -13.80 -9.05
C TYR A 415 18.68 -14.03 -8.18
N ALA A 416 18.40 -15.28 -7.86
CA ALA A 416 17.30 -15.67 -6.99
C ALA A 416 17.85 -16.51 -5.82
N GLY A 417 17.18 -16.46 -4.68
CA GLY A 417 17.60 -17.21 -3.50
C GLY A 417 18.64 -16.49 -2.64
N THR A 418 19.31 -17.28 -1.79
CA THR A 418 20.38 -16.80 -0.92
C THR A 418 21.71 -16.77 -1.68
N HIS A 419 22.29 -15.58 -1.81
CA HIS A 419 23.65 -15.39 -2.28
C HIS A 419 24.48 -14.78 -1.15
N THR A 420 25.53 -15.49 -0.73
CA THR A 420 26.56 -14.91 0.14
C THR A 420 27.24 -13.73 -0.56
N PRO A 421 27.97 -12.85 0.17
CA PRO A 421 28.67 -11.74 -0.45
C PRO A 421 29.47 -12.15 -1.68
N THR A 422 29.10 -11.59 -2.83
CA THR A 422 29.57 -11.97 -4.16
C THR A 422 30.01 -10.71 -4.91
N ALA A 423 31.20 -10.74 -5.48
CA ALA A 423 31.70 -9.70 -6.37
C ALA A 423 31.37 -10.07 -7.83
N VAL A 424 30.86 -9.11 -8.59
CA VAL A 424 30.47 -9.27 -9.99
C VAL A 424 31.22 -8.23 -10.82
N SER A 425 31.67 -8.62 -12.01
CA SER A 425 32.23 -7.72 -13.02
C SER A 425 31.75 -8.14 -14.40
N ILE A 426 31.17 -7.20 -15.14
CA ILE A 426 30.52 -7.43 -16.43
C ILE A 426 31.12 -6.47 -17.45
N ASP A 427 31.82 -7.01 -18.44
CA ASP A 427 32.24 -6.25 -19.62
C ASP A 427 31.08 -6.17 -20.62
N VAL A 428 30.27 -5.12 -20.46
CA VAL A 428 29.09 -4.86 -21.28
C VAL A 428 29.48 -4.65 -22.74
N ALA A 429 30.59 -3.95 -22.99
CA ALA A 429 31.02 -3.63 -24.35
C ALA A 429 31.40 -4.90 -25.13
N SER A 430 32.00 -5.89 -24.46
CA SER A 430 32.33 -7.18 -25.07
C SER A 430 31.11 -8.10 -25.21
N LEU A 431 30.31 -8.24 -24.14
CA LEU A 431 29.20 -9.20 -24.11
C LEU A 431 27.95 -8.73 -24.86
N TYR A 432 27.68 -7.43 -24.85
CA TYR A 432 26.42 -6.83 -25.32
C TYR A 432 26.63 -5.59 -26.20
N SER A 433 27.66 -5.62 -27.06
CA SER A 433 28.09 -4.49 -27.89
C SER A 433 26.95 -3.80 -28.67
N SER A 434 26.07 -4.57 -29.31
CA SER A 434 24.96 -4.04 -30.12
C SER A 434 23.90 -3.36 -29.25
N ALA A 435 23.55 -3.97 -28.11
CA ALA A 435 22.60 -3.36 -27.16
C ALA A 435 23.19 -2.07 -26.58
N LEU A 436 24.47 -2.07 -26.19
CA LEU A 436 25.14 -0.88 -25.66
C LEU A 436 25.17 0.27 -26.68
N ALA A 437 25.40 -0.02 -27.97
CA ALA A 437 25.36 0.99 -29.01
C ALA A 437 23.97 1.63 -29.16
N ASN A 438 22.91 0.81 -29.18
CA ASN A 438 21.53 1.28 -29.24
C ASN A 438 21.16 2.13 -28.02
N ILE A 439 21.53 1.66 -26.82
CA ILE A 439 21.33 2.38 -25.56
C ILE A 439 21.97 3.76 -25.59
N ARG A 440 23.26 3.85 -25.98
CA ARG A 440 23.99 5.12 -26.06
C ARG A 440 23.35 6.08 -27.05
N SER A 441 22.94 5.57 -28.21
CA SER A 441 22.29 6.38 -29.24
C SER A 441 20.98 6.98 -28.71
N ALA A 442 20.14 6.18 -28.08
CA ALA A 442 18.86 6.64 -27.56
C ALA A 442 18.99 7.54 -26.31
N GLY A 443 19.99 7.29 -25.48
CA GLY A 443 20.27 8.05 -24.25
C GLY A 443 21.13 9.30 -24.47
N GLY A 444 21.52 9.64 -25.70
CA GLY A 444 22.40 10.78 -25.97
C GLY A 444 23.79 10.65 -25.33
N GLY A 445 24.30 9.42 -25.23
CA GLY A 445 25.55 9.08 -24.55
C GLY A 445 25.41 8.77 -23.06
N ILE A 446 24.20 8.84 -22.51
CA ILE A 446 23.90 8.41 -21.15
C ILE A 446 23.40 6.97 -21.13
N VAL A 447 23.96 6.17 -20.23
CA VAL A 447 23.54 4.80 -19.93
C VAL A 447 23.04 4.78 -18.49
N ARG A 448 21.80 4.34 -18.24
CA ARG A 448 21.27 4.17 -16.88
C ARG A 448 21.51 2.74 -16.41
N LEU A 449 22.17 2.60 -15.26
CA LEU A 449 22.31 1.34 -14.53
C LEU A 449 21.16 1.24 -13.51
N VAL A 450 20.51 0.08 -13.45
CA VAL A 450 19.41 -0.21 -12.53
C VAL A 450 19.65 -1.52 -11.81
N PHE A 451 19.59 -1.49 -10.49
CA PHE A 451 19.45 -2.66 -9.63
C PHE A 451 18.00 -2.77 -9.22
N ARG A 452 17.37 -3.90 -9.50
CA ARG A 452 15.94 -4.13 -9.28
C ARG A 452 15.77 -5.31 -8.35
N VAL A 453 14.94 -5.18 -7.33
CA VAL A 453 14.40 -6.34 -6.63
C VAL A 453 12.93 -6.42 -6.93
N LYS A 454 12.50 -7.61 -7.35
CA LYS A 454 11.09 -7.91 -7.54
C LYS A 454 10.73 -9.16 -6.74
N THR A 455 9.64 -9.11 -6.00
CA THR A 455 9.21 -10.19 -5.10
C THR A 455 7.84 -10.71 -5.47
N ASN A 456 7.66 -12.02 -5.30
CA ASN A 456 6.41 -12.71 -5.49
C ASN A 456 5.49 -12.53 -4.29
N ARG A 457 4.25 -13.00 -4.43
CA ARG A 457 3.29 -13.02 -3.33
C ARG A 457 3.61 -14.14 -2.33
N GLY A 458 3.54 -13.83 -1.03
CA GLY A 458 3.35 -14.80 0.06
C GLY A 458 4.56 -15.65 0.47
N PHE A 459 5.77 -15.30 0.02
CA PHE A 459 7.00 -16.04 0.34
C PHE A 459 8.10 -15.09 0.83
N ASP A 460 7.83 -14.41 1.93
CA ASP A 460 8.61 -13.28 2.43
C ASP A 460 8.43 -13.12 3.95
N ASP A 461 9.06 -12.10 4.53
CA ASP A 461 9.10 -11.88 5.99
C ASP A 461 7.75 -11.40 6.57
N GLU A 462 6.78 -11.01 5.73
CA GLU A 462 5.40 -10.75 6.19
C GLU A 462 4.71 -12.05 6.68
N ASN A 463 5.10 -13.21 6.13
CA ASN A 463 4.40 -14.48 6.28
C ASN A 463 5.13 -15.53 7.14
N ALA A 464 6.27 -15.20 7.75
CA ALA A 464 7.08 -16.13 8.54
C ALA A 464 6.34 -16.77 9.74
N GLY A 465 5.22 -16.20 10.21
CA GLY A 465 4.33 -16.80 11.23
C GLY A 465 3.42 -17.94 10.73
N ASN A 466 3.30 -18.12 9.41
CA ASN A 466 2.51 -19.18 8.80
C ASN A 466 3.35 -20.44 8.56
N SER A 467 3.20 -21.45 9.42
CA SER A 467 3.89 -22.75 9.33
C SER A 467 3.77 -23.49 7.99
N SER A 468 2.83 -23.11 7.12
CA SER A 468 2.63 -23.70 5.79
C SER A 468 3.28 -22.93 4.63
N SER A 469 3.88 -21.75 4.87
CA SER A 469 4.43 -20.87 3.81
C SER A 469 5.56 -19.94 4.27
N ALA A 470 6.27 -20.27 5.34
CA ALA A 470 7.26 -19.38 5.95
C ALA A 470 8.61 -19.42 5.21
N PHE A 471 8.86 -18.45 4.33
CA PHE A 471 10.22 -17.99 4.09
C PHE A 471 10.59 -16.97 5.17
N ASP A 472 11.87 -16.90 5.52
CA ASP A 472 12.44 -15.93 6.46
C ASP A 472 13.83 -15.55 5.93
N SER A 473 14.05 -14.25 5.72
CA SER A 473 15.33 -13.71 5.26
C SER A 473 16.42 -13.78 6.34
N GLY A 474 16.04 -14.08 7.58
CA GLY A 474 16.90 -14.07 8.76
C GLY A 474 17.19 -12.64 9.21
N THR A 475 16.20 -11.74 9.11
CA THR A 475 16.32 -10.29 9.35
C THR A 475 17.27 -9.54 8.42
N ARG A 476 17.60 -10.11 7.25
CA ARG A 476 18.62 -9.56 6.34
C ARG A 476 18.03 -8.70 5.23
N GLY A 477 16.71 -8.74 5.04
CA GLY A 477 16.06 -8.11 3.89
C GLY A 477 16.37 -8.84 2.59
N ALA A 478 15.99 -8.26 1.45
CA ALA A 478 16.07 -8.95 0.17
C ALA A 478 17.48 -8.89 -0.45
N ALA A 479 18.07 -7.70 -0.52
CA ALA A 479 19.35 -7.48 -1.18
C ALA A 479 20.19 -6.38 -0.51
N ILE A 480 21.50 -6.58 -0.50
CA ILE A 480 22.50 -5.61 -0.03
C ILE A 480 23.48 -5.38 -1.18
N LEU A 481 23.81 -4.12 -1.46
CA LEU A 481 24.64 -3.70 -2.58
C LEU A 481 25.69 -2.69 -2.11
N ASP A 482 26.92 -2.87 -2.59
CA ASP A 482 28.03 -1.96 -2.32
C ASP A 482 29.11 -2.02 -3.42
N ASN A 483 30.10 -1.14 -3.33
CA ASN A 483 31.28 -1.08 -4.20
C ASN A 483 30.94 -1.03 -5.69
N VAL A 484 29.90 -0.27 -6.04
CA VAL A 484 29.48 -0.14 -7.44
C VAL A 484 30.45 0.77 -8.19
N THR A 485 31.05 0.23 -9.24
CA THR A 485 32.02 0.93 -10.07
C THR A 485 31.74 0.71 -11.55
N TRP A 486 32.13 1.69 -12.37
CA TRP A 486 32.04 1.59 -13.83
C TRP A 486 33.20 2.26 -14.52
N THR A 487 33.40 1.92 -15.79
CA THR A 487 34.44 2.57 -16.62
C THR A 487 34.24 4.08 -16.70
N GLY A 488 35.25 4.85 -16.31
CA GLY A 488 35.21 6.32 -16.36
C GLY A 488 34.48 6.98 -15.18
N GLN A 489 34.16 6.22 -14.13
CA GLN A 489 33.66 6.77 -12.87
C GLN A 489 34.64 7.80 -12.29
N ALA A 490 34.13 8.92 -11.77
CA ALA A 490 34.98 9.99 -11.27
C ALA A 490 35.55 9.67 -9.87
N SER A 491 34.81 8.91 -9.06
CA SER A 491 35.27 8.41 -7.77
C SER A 491 34.57 7.11 -7.37
N ALA A 492 35.30 6.18 -6.74
CA ALA A 492 34.71 4.98 -6.13
C ALA A 492 33.65 5.33 -5.06
N ALA A 493 33.75 6.51 -4.44
CA ALA A 493 32.78 7.02 -3.49
C ALA A 493 31.38 7.26 -4.08
N GLU A 494 31.24 7.22 -5.42
CA GLU A 494 29.94 7.30 -6.05
C GLU A 494 29.11 6.02 -5.91
N GLY A 495 29.69 4.89 -5.50
CA GLY A 495 28.97 3.62 -5.38
C GLY A 495 29.30 2.82 -4.11
N ASP A 496 29.95 3.46 -3.13
CA ASP A 496 30.24 2.87 -1.81
C ASP A 496 29.14 3.18 -0.76
N PHE A 497 28.18 4.05 -1.11
CA PHE A 497 27.07 4.47 -0.25
C PHE A 497 27.46 5.03 1.12
N GLU A 498 28.72 5.42 1.30
CA GLU A 498 29.20 5.98 2.57
C GLU A 498 28.66 7.40 2.78
N ASN A 499 28.38 8.10 1.68
CA ASN A 499 27.87 9.46 1.68
C ASN A 499 26.37 9.55 2.00
N VAL A 500 26.00 10.44 2.93
CA VAL A 500 24.60 10.73 3.30
C VAL A 500 23.97 11.76 2.36
N THR A 501 24.77 12.67 1.79
CA THR A 501 24.31 13.76 0.92
C THR A 501 25.31 14.04 -0.20
N GLY A 502 24.86 14.08 -1.47
CA GLY A 502 25.70 14.39 -2.62
C GLY A 502 26.01 13.19 -3.51
N ALA A 503 27.16 13.20 -4.20
CA ALA A 503 27.57 12.11 -5.07
C ALA A 503 27.80 10.83 -4.24
N GLY A 504 27.12 9.74 -4.61
CA GLY A 504 27.09 8.48 -3.86
C GLY A 504 25.92 8.32 -2.89
N ALA A 505 25.19 9.39 -2.56
CA ALA A 505 23.98 9.29 -1.76
C ALA A 505 22.80 8.76 -2.59
N ILE A 506 21.85 8.11 -1.91
CA ILE A 506 20.51 7.86 -2.44
C ILE A 506 19.69 9.13 -2.17
N ASN A 507 19.39 9.87 -3.24
CA ASN A 507 18.71 11.16 -3.18
C ASN A 507 17.63 11.22 -4.24
N ASN A 508 16.37 11.22 -3.82
CA ASN A 508 15.17 11.23 -4.65
C ASN A 508 14.62 12.62 -4.96
N ASP A 509 15.37 13.68 -4.66
CA ASP A 509 14.99 15.04 -5.06
C ASP A 509 14.98 15.13 -6.59
N THR A 510 13.85 15.57 -7.13
CA THR A 510 13.63 15.72 -8.58
C THR A 510 14.52 16.78 -9.22
N VAL A 511 15.10 17.72 -8.45
CA VAL A 511 16.07 18.69 -8.99
C VAL A 511 17.49 18.15 -9.07
N VAL A 512 17.80 17.06 -8.35
CA VAL A 512 19.11 16.41 -8.41
C VAL A 512 19.08 15.39 -9.54
N SER A 513 19.96 15.56 -10.54
CA SER A 513 20.05 14.60 -11.64
C SER A 513 20.50 13.21 -11.15
N ALA A 514 20.00 12.15 -11.79
CA ALA A 514 20.51 10.80 -11.61
C ALA A 514 21.95 10.64 -12.13
N LEU A 515 22.53 11.67 -12.78
CA LEU A 515 23.96 11.81 -13.09
C LEU A 515 24.82 12.24 -11.89
N ASN A 516 24.21 12.67 -10.78
CA ASN A 516 24.92 13.17 -9.61
C ASN A 516 24.57 12.43 -8.31
N ALA A 517 23.54 11.58 -8.31
CA ALA A 517 23.14 10.79 -7.14
C ALA A 517 22.39 9.53 -7.56
N TRP A 518 22.35 8.54 -6.68
CA TRP A 518 21.49 7.37 -6.85
C TRP A 518 20.04 7.75 -6.59
N LYS A 519 19.13 7.10 -7.32
CA LYS A 519 17.69 7.23 -7.17
C LYS A 519 17.10 5.91 -6.74
N SER A 520 16.22 5.93 -5.75
CA SER A 520 15.44 4.79 -5.28
C SER A 520 13.98 5.00 -5.60
N THR A 521 13.29 3.98 -6.11
CA THR A 521 11.91 4.13 -6.55
C THR A 521 11.14 2.81 -6.49
N GLY A 522 9.85 2.93 -6.21
CA GLY A 522 8.85 1.89 -6.40
C GLY A 522 7.49 2.56 -6.57
N LYS A 523 6.68 2.07 -7.52
CA LYS A 523 5.39 2.69 -7.83
C LYS A 523 4.24 1.85 -7.28
N PRO A 524 3.41 2.39 -6.36
CA PRO A 524 2.25 1.67 -5.84
C PRO A 524 1.20 1.48 -6.95
N PRO A 525 0.33 0.46 -6.84
CA PRO A 525 -0.86 0.37 -7.66
C PRO A 525 -1.71 1.63 -7.47
N ALA A 526 -2.08 2.29 -8.56
CA ALA A 526 -2.70 3.60 -8.50
C ALA A 526 -4.09 3.55 -7.84
N VAL A 527 -4.29 4.35 -6.80
CA VAL A 527 -5.61 4.52 -6.16
C VAL A 527 -6.33 5.69 -6.81
N TYR A 528 -7.54 5.43 -7.28
CA TYR A 528 -8.43 6.44 -7.85
C TYR A 528 -9.71 6.39 -7.05
N PHE A 529 -9.83 7.37 -6.17
CA PHE A 529 -11.01 7.58 -5.36
C PHE A 529 -11.48 8.99 -5.63
N HIS A 530 -12.76 9.11 -5.95
CA HIS A 530 -13.38 10.35 -6.32
C HIS A 530 -14.53 10.61 -5.37
N VAL A 531 -14.81 11.89 -5.13
CA VAL A 531 -16.02 12.28 -4.42
C VAL A 531 -17.00 12.86 -5.43
N HIS A 532 -18.13 12.19 -5.59
CA HIS A 532 -19.17 12.56 -6.56
C HIS A 532 -20.51 12.74 -5.89
N SER A 533 -21.31 13.65 -6.44
CA SER A 533 -22.74 13.67 -6.14
C SER A 533 -23.37 12.36 -6.63
N LEU A 534 -24.16 11.71 -5.78
CA LEU A 534 -24.87 10.47 -6.11
C LEU A 534 -25.72 10.62 -7.38
N SER A 535 -26.27 11.82 -7.62
CA SER A 535 -27.05 12.15 -8.82
C SER A 535 -26.28 12.11 -10.14
N THR A 536 -24.94 12.13 -10.11
CA THR A 536 -24.10 12.08 -11.31
C THR A 536 -23.56 10.68 -11.60
N LEU A 537 -23.87 9.71 -10.74
CA LEU A 537 -23.37 8.34 -10.84
C LEU A 537 -24.45 7.42 -11.40
N ALA A 538 -24.01 6.40 -12.13
CA ALA A 538 -24.87 5.30 -12.55
C ALA A 538 -25.11 4.35 -11.37
N PHE A 539 -25.90 4.79 -10.39
CA PHE A 539 -26.19 4.04 -9.16
C PHE A 539 -27.61 3.46 -9.20
N ASN A 540 -27.70 2.13 -9.11
CA ASN A 540 -28.97 1.46 -8.84
C ASN A 540 -29.12 1.31 -7.32
N ASP A 541 -29.97 2.15 -6.70
CA ASP A 541 -30.19 2.09 -5.26
C ASP A 541 -30.81 0.74 -4.86
N PRO A 542 -30.08 -0.14 -4.16
CA PRO A 542 -30.61 -1.44 -3.74
C PRO A 542 -31.73 -1.30 -2.71
N CYS A 543 -31.85 -0.14 -2.08
CA CYS A 543 -32.90 0.20 -1.13
C CYS A 543 -34.11 0.92 -1.79
N GLY A 544 -34.13 1.03 -3.12
CA GLY A 544 -35.17 1.73 -3.89
C GLY A 544 -34.92 3.24 -3.99
N GLY A 545 -35.73 3.96 -4.75
CA GLY A 545 -35.58 5.42 -4.91
C GLY A 545 -35.49 6.17 -3.56
N VAL A 546 -34.85 7.33 -3.55
CA VAL A 546 -34.54 8.12 -2.33
C VAL A 546 -35.75 8.33 -1.41
N ASP A 547 -36.96 8.38 -1.96
CA ASP A 547 -38.23 8.55 -1.24
C ASP A 547 -38.95 7.23 -0.85
N SER A 548 -38.30 6.08 -1.00
CA SER A 548 -38.88 4.78 -0.67
C SER A 548 -39.17 4.68 0.84
N PRO A 549 -40.42 4.43 1.27
CA PRO A 549 -40.74 4.31 2.69
C PRO A 549 -40.12 3.09 3.37
N ASN A 550 -39.58 2.14 2.59
CA ASN A 550 -38.90 0.93 3.07
C ASN A 550 -37.37 1.01 2.97
N ARG A 551 -36.82 2.20 2.72
CA ARG A 551 -35.38 2.40 2.52
C ARG A 551 -34.62 2.13 3.82
N GLN A 552 -33.71 1.15 3.79
CA GLN A 552 -32.82 0.83 4.91
C GLN A 552 -31.42 1.46 4.77
N CYS A 553 -31.07 1.92 3.55
CA CYS A 553 -29.80 2.57 3.23
C CYS A 553 -29.94 4.11 3.31
N ASN A 554 -28.96 4.80 3.90
CA ASN A 554 -28.96 6.27 3.99
C ASN A 554 -27.89 6.92 3.08
N LEU A 555 -27.73 6.43 1.86
CA LEU A 555 -26.78 6.97 0.89
C LEU A 555 -27.42 8.17 0.15
N TYR A 556 -26.90 9.38 0.31
CA TYR A 556 -27.39 10.57 -0.38
C TYR A 556 -26.26 11.58 -0.57
N GLY A 557 -26.52 12.65 -1.33
CA GLY A 557 -25.58 13.76 -1.43
C GLY A 557 -24.31 13.40 -2.19
N LYS A 558 -23.16 13.74 -1.63
CA LYS A 558 -21.83 13.40 -2.13
C LYS A 558 -21.32 12.15 -1.44
N ILE A 559 -20.76 11.24 -2.23
CA ILE A 559 -20.23 9.97 -1.76
C ILE A 559 -18.80 9.78 -2.26
N LEU A 560 -18.01 9.06 -1.48
CA LEU A 560 -16.71 8.57 -1.90
C LEU A 560 -16.91 7.32 -2.75
N THR A 561 -16.45 7.36 -3.99
CA THR A 561 -16.51 6.25 -4.95
C THR A 561 -15.10 5.79 -5.30
N ALA A 562 -14.99 4.53 -5.69
CA ALA A 562 -13.75 3.94 -6.12
C ALA A 562 -13.79 3.73 -7.64
N GLY A 563 -12.75 4.15 -8.37
CA GLY A 563 -12.76 4.20 -9.84
C GLY A 563 -11.92 5.34 -10.38
N ASP A 564 -11.39 5.19 -11.59
CA ASP A 564 -10.86 6.34 -12.33
C ASP A 564 -11.99 7.04 -13.09
N HIS A 565 -12.73 7.92 -12.40
CA HIS A 565 -13.86 8.64 -12.97
C HIS A 565 -13.42 9.75 -13.96
N ASP A 566 -12.12 10.01 -14.10
CA ASP A 566 -11.58 10.92 -15.10
C ASP A 566 -11.41 10.23 -16.47
N LEU A 567 -11.51 8.90 -16.51
CA LEU A 567 -11.52 8.10 -17.71
C LEU A 567 -12.94 7.62 -18.05
N PRO A 568 -13.47 7.94 -19.24
CA PRO A 568 -14.84 7.54 -19.62
C PRO A 568 -15.04 6.01 -19.74
N ALA A 569 -13.96 5.23 -19.70
CA ALA A 569 -13.97 3.78 -19.83
C ALA A 569 -13.70 3.01 -18.53
N ASP A 570 -13.18 3.65 -17.46
CA ASP A 570 -12.95 2.94 -16.19
C ASP A 570 -14.24 2.94 -15.37
N LYS A 571 -14.94 1.81 -15.40
CA LYS A 571 -16.09 1.56 -14.52
C LYS A 571 -15.59 1.35 -13.07
N GLU A 572 -16.50 1.45 -12.10
CA GLU A 572 -16.19 1.31 -10.65
C GLU A 572 -15.48 -0.02 -10.28
N GLY A 573 -15.51 -1.04 -11.15
CA GLY A 573 -14.79 -2.32 -11.01
C GLY A 573 -13.68 -2.61 -12.06
N GLY A 574 -13.34 -1.64 -12.92
CA GLY A 574 -12.38 -1.83 -14.02
C GLY A 574 -12.99 -2.40 -15.31
N VAL A 575 -12.16 -2.49 -16.36
CA VAL A 575 -12.55 -3.05 -17.66
C VAL A 575 -12.45 -4.57 -17.63
N PHE A 576 -13.49 -5.30 -18.01
CA PHE A 576 -13.44 -6.76 -18.08
C PHE A 576 -12.28 -7.25 -18.99
N GLY A 577 -11.51 -8.20 -18.51
CA GLY A 577 -10.27 -8.72 -19.07
C GLY A 577 -9.00 -7.93 -18.71
N SER A 578 -9.10 -6.81 -17.99
CA SER A 578 -7.96 -5.93 -17.72
C SER A 578 -7.27 -6.21 -16.38
N ASN A 579 -6.11 -5.59 -16.18
CA ASN A 579 -5.41 -5.42 -14.91
C ASN A 579 -6.16 -4.53 -13.89
N THR A 580 -7.22 -3.84 -14.32
CA THR A 580 -8.09 -3.03 -13.44
C THR A 580 -9.36 -3.76 -13.03
N GLN A 581 -9.75 -4.82 -13.74
CA GLN A 581 -10.85 -5.70 -13.39
C GLN A 581 -10.64 -6.26 -11.98
N ASP A 582 -11.51 -5.93 -11.02
CA ASP A 582 -11.50 -6.49 -9.66
C ASP A 582 -10.30 -6.15 -8.76
N ARG A 583 -9.70 -4.97 -8.93
CA ARG A 583 -8.78 -4.45 -7.90
C ARG A 583 -9.54 -4.15 -6.61
N GLN A 584 -9.11 -4.66 -5.45
CA GLN A 584 -9.72 -4.24 -4.18
C GLN A 584 -9.30 -2.81 -3.87
N ARG A 585 -10.29 -1.96 -3.60
CA ARG A 585 -10.11 -0.56 -3.25
C ARG A 585 -10.71 -0.34 -1.87
N TRP A 586 -9.89 0.09 -0.92
CA TRP A 586 -10.27 0.31 0.47
C TRP A 586 -10.13 1.78 0.80
N ALA A 587 -11.00 2.29 1.66
CA ALA A 587 -10.84 3.58 2.31
C ALA A 587 -10.60 3.31 3.80
N VAL A 588 -9.38 3.56 4.26
CA VAL A 588 -9.02 3.39 5.66
C VAL A 588 -9.36 4.69 6.38
N SER A 589 -10.15 4.56 7.44
CA SER A 589 -10.46 5.70 8.30
C SER A 589 -9.18 6.24 8.95
N PRO A 590 -9.16 7.51 9.33
CA PRO A 590 -8.06 8.06 10.10
C PRO A 590 -7.79 7.24 11.38
N THR A 591 -6.53 7.02 11.74
CA THR A 591 -6.13 6.25 12.93
C THR A 591 -6.49 7.01 14.20
N ILE A 592 -7.13 6.32 15.15
CA ILE A 592 -7.49 6.86 16.47
C ILE A 592 -6.63 6.16 17.52
N ASN A 593 -5.79 6.91 18.23
CA ASN A 593 -5.02 6.39 19.37
C ASN A 593 -5.93 6.38 20.59
N LEU A 594 -6.36 5.20 21.00
CA LEU A 594 -7.18 5.03 22.20
C LEU A 594 -6.35 5.03 23.49
N ARG A 595 -5.04 5.32 23.43
CA ARG A 595 -4.15 5.29 24.60
C ARG A 595 -3.89 6.69 25.14
N ALA A 596 -4.25 6.92 26.40
CA ALA A 596 -3.92 8.11 27.17
C ALA A 596 -2.41 8.18 27.52
N SER A 597 -1.82 9.38 27.46
CA SER A 597 -0.44 9.61 27.94
C SER A 597 -0.44 9.79 29.46
N GLY A 598 -0.62 8.68 30.17
CA GLY A 598 -0.64 8.65 31.62
C GLY A 598 -1.79 7.82 32.18
N ASN A 599 -1.54 7.12 33.27
CA ASN A 599 -2.56 6.35 33.99
C ASN A 599 -3.38 7.31 34.87
N GLY A 600 -4.38 7.98 34.30
CA GLY A 600 -5.48 8.55 35.09
C GLY A 600 -6.52 9.32 34.26
N PRO A 601 -7.74 9.53 34.81
CA PRO A 601 -8.71 10.48 34.28
C PRO A 601 -8.10 11.88 34.14
N GLY A 602 -8.39 12.57 33.04
CA GLY A 602 -7.84 13.91 32.74
C GLY A 602 -6.42 13.93 32.13
N ASN A 603 -5.77 12.77 31.98
CA ASN A 603 -4.51 12.65 31.23
C ASN A 603 -4.80 12.37 29.76
N TYR A 604 -5.11 13.42 29.00
CA TYR A 604 -5.44 13.31 27.60
C TYR A 604 -4.20 13.02 26.74
N ASN A 605 -4.32 12.14 25.76
CA ASN A 605 -3.33 12.04 24.69
C ASN A 605 -3.45 13.21 23.70
N ALA A 606 -2.60 13.22 22.68
CA ALA A 606 -2.59 14.26 21.64
C ALA A 606 -3.93 14.36 20.85
N MET A 607 -4.82 13.39 20.99
CA MET A 607 -6.16 13.36 20.41
C MET A 607 -7.26 13.50 21.46
N GLY A 608 -6.98 14.05 22.64
CA GLY A 608 -8.03 14.35 23.62
C GLY A 608 -8.67 13.11 24.25
N ILE A 609 -8.03 11.94 24.16
CA ILE A 609 -8.51 10.69 24.78
C ILE A 609 -7.74 10.45 26.09
N ASP A 610 -8.46 10.35 27.21
CA ASP A 610 -7.90 9.99 28.51
C ASP A 610 -8.18 8.53 28.88
N GLN A 611 -7.72 8.10 30.06
CA GLN A 611 -7.82 6.69 30.47
C GLN A 611 -9.28 6.25 30.68
N GLU A 612 -10.17 7.14 31.08
CA GLU A 612 -11.60 6.85 31.25
C GLU A 612 -12.24 6.49 29.90
N ILE A 613 -11.95 7.30 28.89
CA ILE A 613 -12.40 7.06 27.51
C ILE A 613 -11.81 5.74 26.98
N ALA A 614 -10.48 5.58 27.12
CA ALA A 614 -9.73 4.42 26.66
C ALA A 614 -10.23 3.09 27.24
N SER A 615 -10.66 3.10 28.51
CA SER A 615 -11.06 1.91 29.26
C SER A 615 -12.55 1.56 29.14
N THR A 616 -13.31 2.34 28.36
CA THR A 616 -14.71 2.06 28.11
C THR A 616 -14.86 0.78 27.29
N THR A 617 -15.48 -0.24 27.89
CA THR A 617 -15.59 -1.60 27.33
C THR A 617 -16.87 -1.83 26.51
N GLY A 618 -17.72 -0.81 26.34
CA GLY A 618 -19.13 -1.00 25.98
C GLY A 618 -19.62 -0.46 24.63
N ASP A 619 -19.20 0.73 24.17
CA ASP A 619 -20.03 1.47 23.20
C ASP A 619 -19.22 2.30 22.19
N TYR A 620 -18.46 1.64 21.30
CA TYR A 620 -18.02 2.27 20.06
C TYR A 620 -19.06 2.00 18.97
N ILE A 621 -19.84 3.02 18.60
CA ILE A 621 -20.83 2.93 17.51
C ILE A 621 -20.32 3.75 16.33
N SER A 622 -19.85 3.07 15.29
CA SER A 622 -19.55 3.70 14.00
C SER A 622 -20.80 3.63 13.13
N PHE A 623 -21.38 4.78 12.80
CA PHE A 623 -22.47 4.87 11.83
C PHE A 623 -21.87 5.11 10.44
N PHE A 624 -21.89 4.09 9.60
CA PHE A 624 -21.52 4.22 8.19
C PHE A 624 -22.52 3.46 7.32
N SER A 625 -22.70 3.91 6.08
CA SER A 625 -23.38 3.16 5.03
C SER A 625 -22.34 2.80 3.98
N LEU A 626 -22.09 1.51 3.77
CA LEU A 626 -21.20 1.00 2.73
C LEU A 626 -22.04 0.34 1.64
N TYR A 627 -21.65 0.57 0.38
CA TYR A 627 -22.14 -0.18 -0.76
C TYR A 627 -20.94 -0.60 -1.61
N ASN A 628 -20.95 -1.85 -2.06
CA ASN A 628 -19.99 -2.37 -3.02
C ASN A 628 -20.80 -2.88 -4.23
N ALA A 629 -20.61 -2.25 -5.39
CA ALA A 629 -21.06 -2.82 -6.65
C ALA A 629 -20.04 -3.90 -7.06
N GLY A 630 -20.31 -5.14 -6.66
CA GLY A 630 -19.62 -6.33 -7.17
C GLY A 630 -20.34 -6.87 -8.39
#